data_AF-A0A385DCP7-F1
#
_entry.id   AF-A0A385DCP7-F1
#
_cell.length_a   1.000
_cell.length_b   1.000
_cell.length_c   1.000
_cell.angle_alpha   90.00
_cell.angle_beta   90.00
_cell.angle_gamma   90.00
#
_symmetry.space_group_name_H-M   'P 1'
#
loop_
_entity.id
_entity.type
_entity.pdbx_description
1 polymer ?
#
loop_
_entity_poly.entity_id
_entity_poly.type
_entity_poly.pdbx_seq_one_letter_code
_entity_poly.pdbx_strand_id
1 'polypeptide(L)'
;MSAVTTSPAPAGQPERTRPLGRLAALARAELALLVRSKGVMFAALFVPFALPFSVAQTVDDDTLKGTGLTLGLVLLPGAIGFSLLFAVYSSLVTIYATRRDELVLKRLRTGELRDNEILAGTAVPSVIIGLAQSAVLIVAVTALLDIGAPKAPHLAVLGILIGIVLMVVLAALTSALSRTAESAQVMAMPVLLVLMLGSGMVVPLEVFPDSLASVCERLPLTGAMTLIRGGWTGELSGGDILTAAVTSLAWIALSLFAVRRWFRWEPRR
;
A
#
# COMPACT_ATOMS: atom_id res chain seq x y z
N MET A 1 -57.25 -0.44 -47.75
CA MET A 1 -56.24 0.63 -47.84
C MET A 1 -56.24 1.31 -46.47
N SER A 2 -55.19 1.33 -45.65
CA SER A 2 -53.76 1.35 -45.95
C SER A 2 -52.97 0.71 -44.79
N ALA A 3 -51.96 -0.08 -45.13
CA ALA A 3 -50.98 -0.61 -44.19
C ALA A 3 -49.98 0.50 -43.83
N VAL A 4 -49.76 0.74 -42.53
CA VAL A 4 -48.74 1.67 -42.04
C VAL A 4 -47.44 0.89 -41.87
N THR A 5 -46.49 1.11 -42.76
CA THR A 5 -45.10 0.64 -42.65
C THR A 5 -44.29 1.61 -41.80
N THR A 6 -43.93 1.20 -40.59
CA THR A 6 -42.93 1.92 -39.78
C THR A 6 -41.52 1.47 -40.18
N SER A 7 -40.75 2.38 -40.76
CA SER A 7 -39.33 2.20 -41.08
C SER A 7 -38.47 2.27 -39.80
N PRO A 8 -37.51 1.36 -39.56
CA PRO A 8 -36.65 1.44 -38.39
C PRO A 8 -35.55 2.49 -38.59
N ALA A 9 -35.38 3.38 -37.60
CA ALA A 9 -34.30 4.37 -37.57
C ALA A 9 -32.92 3.70 -37.47
N PRO A 10 -31.85 4.29 -38.06
CA PRO A 10 -30.52 3.70 -38.05
C PRO A 10 -29.94 3.71 -36.63
N ALA A 11 -29.56 2.53 -36.15
CA ALA A 11 -28.85 2.38 -34.87
C ALA A 11 -27.51 3.11 -34.92
N GLY A 12 -27.38 4.17 -34.12
CA GLY A 12 -26.10 4.84 -33.89
C GLY A 12 -25.09 3.84 -33.34
N GLN A 13 -23.96 3.68 -34.03
CA GLN A 13 -22.87 2.82 -33.60
C GLN A 13 -22.31 3.36 -32.27
N PRO A 14 -22.11 2.53 -31.24
CA PRO A 14 -21.54 2.99 -29.98
C PRO A 14 -20.08 3.40 -30.20
N GLU A 15 -19.77 4.66 -29.87
CA GLU A 15 -18.42 5.22 -29.89
C GLU A 15 -17.46 4.30 -29.10
N ARG A 16 -16.47 3.74 -29.79
CA ARG A 16 -15.38 2.97 -29.16
C ARG A 16 -14.55 3.91 -28.28
N THR A 17 -14.92 4.03 -27.01
CA THR A 17 -14.13 4.76 -26.02
C THR A 17 -12.78 4.06 -25.82
N ARG A 18 -11.69 4.83 -25.93
CA ARG A 18 -10.31 4.35 -25.81
C ARG A 18 -10.09 3.67 -24.43
N PRO A 19 -9.30 2.58 -24.35
CA PRO A 19 -9.10 1.81 -23.11
C PRO A 19 -8.58 2.66 -21.94
N LEU A 20 -7.73 3.66 -22.22
CA LEU A 20 -7.27 4.65 -21.24
C LEU A 20 -8.40 5.52 -20.67
N GLY A 21 -9.39 5.88 -21.50
CA GLY A 21 -10.57 6.63 -21.06
C GLY A 21 -11.49 5.81 -20.17
N ARG A 22 -11.60 4.50 -20.42
CA ARG A 22 -12.37 3.58 -19.57
C ARG A 22 -11.69 3.34 -18.22
N LEU A 23 -10.37 3.17 -18.21
CA LEU A 23 -9.58 3.08 -16.97
C LEU A 23 -9.67 4.38 -16.17
N ALA A 24 -9.54 5.54 -16.83
CA ALA A 24 -9.68 6.83 -16.18
C ALA A 24 -11.10 7.07 -15.65
N ALA A 25 -12.15 6.66 -16.38
CA ALA A 25 -13.54 6.76 -15.95
C ALA A 25 -13.84 5.83 -14.76
N LEU A 26 -13.32 4.60 -14.77
CA LEU A 26 -13.45 3.67 -13.66
C LEU A 26 -12.70 4.19 -12.42
N ALA A 27 -11.47 4.67 -12.59
CA ALA A 27 -10.71 5.30 -11.52
C ALA A 27 -11.42 6.53 -10.96
N ARG A 28 -12.02 7.37 -11.82
CA ARG A 28 -12.84 8.51 -11.40
C ARG A 28 -14.10 8.08 -10.66
N ALA A 29 -14.76 7.02 -11.10
CA ALA A 29 -15.98 6.51 -10.47
C ALA A 29 -15.69 5.91 -9.08
N GLU A 30 -14.61 5.13 -8.95
CA GLU A 30 -14.12 4.59 -7.67
C GLU A 30 -13.69 5.71 -6.72
N LEU A 31 -12.94 6.71 -7.21
CA LEU A 31 -12.58 7.89 -6.42
C LEU A 31 -13.83 8.67 -5.98
N ALA A 32 -14.79 8.86 -6.89
CA ALA A 32 -16.03 9.56 -6.59
C ALA A 32 -16.90 8.80 -5.58
N LEU A 33 -16.92 7.47 -5.63
CA LEU A 33 -17.62 6.62 -4.67
C LEU A 33 -16.96 6.68 -3.29
N LEU A 34 -15.62 6.60 -3.23
CA LEU A 34 -14.85 6.73 -2.00
C LEU A 34 -15.04 8.11 -1.34
N VAL A 35 -14.95 9.18 -2.13
CA VAL A 35 -15.14 10.56 -1.67
C VAL A 35 -16.58 10.82 -1.23
N ARG A 36 -17.56 10.13 -1.82
CA ARG A 36 -18.98 10.30 -1.47
C ARG A 36 -19.39 9.44 -0.27
N SER A 37 -18.70 8.34 0.00
CA SER A 37 -18.88 7.56 1.23
C SER A 37 -18.12 8.19 2.39
N LYS A 38 -18.72 9.20 3.01
CA LYS A 38 -18.17 9.89 4.20
C LYS A 38 -17.69 8.90 5.27
N GLY A 39 -18.39 7.78 5.46
CA GLY A 39 -18.01 6.73 6.41
C GLY A 39 -16.74 5.96 6.04
N VAL A 40 -16.51 5.64 4.76
CA VAL A 40 -15.29 4.95 4.31
C VAL A 40 -14.11 5.92 4.30
N MET A 41 -14.33 7.19 3.93
CA MET A 41 -13.29 8.20 3.98
C MET A 41 -12.88 8.50 5.44
N PHE A 42 -13.86 8.57 6.35
CA PHE A 42 -13.61 8.71 7.77
C PHE A 42 -12.91 7.47 8.33
N ALA A 43 -13.37 6.25 8.03
CA ALA A 43 -12.69 5.03 8.49
C ALA A 43 -11.28 4.87 7.90
N ALA A 44 -11.08 5.15 6.61
CA ALA A 44 -9.79 5.07 5.92
C ALA A 44 -8.79 6.10 6.46
N LEU A 45 -9.27 7.27 6.89
CA LEU A 45 -8.43 8.26 7.54
C LEU A 45 -8.25 7.95 9.03
N PHE A 46 -9.27 7.53 9.77
CA PHE A 46 -9.22 7.44 11.23
C PHE A 46 -8.59 6.13 11.73
N VAL A 47 -8.89 4.99 11.10
CA VAL A 47 -8.36 3.68 11.52
C VAL A 47 -6.82 3.64 11.49
N PRO A 48 -6.16 4.16 10.45
CA PRO A 48 -4.69 4.18 10.38
C PRO A 48 -4.04 5.19 11.34
N PHE A 49 -4.82 6.11 11.92
CA PHE A 49 -4.37 6.98 13.01
C PHE A 49 -4.63 6.37 14.39
N ALA A 50 -5.75 5.65 14.55
CA ALA A 50 -6.19 5.14 15.85
C ALA A 50 -5.15 4.22 16.50
N LEU A 51 -4.53 3.32 15.73
CA LEU A 51 -3.53 2.38 16.27
C LEU A 51 -2.21 3.07 16.63
N PRO A 52 -1.56 3.85 15.75
CA PRO A 52 -0.38 4.63 16.12
C PRO A 52 -0.63 5.56 17.30
N PHE A 53 -1.79 6.23 17.33
CA PHE A 53 -2.15 7.14 18.41
C PHE A 53 -2.39 6.39 19.73
N SER A 54 -3.11 5.26 19.70
CA SER A 54 -3.30 4.42 20.88
C SER A 54 -1.98 3.94 21.46
N VAL A 55 -1.04 3.54 20.60
CA VAL A 55 0.30 3.10 21.02
C VAL A 55 1.07 4.27 21.63
N ALA A 56 0.98 5.45 21.02
CA ALA A 56 1.58 6.67 21.56
C ALA A 56 1.00 7.10 22.92
N GLN A 57 -0.25 6.74 23.24
CA GLN A 57 -0.83 6.97 24.56
C GLN A 57 -0.39 5.92 25.61
N THR A 58 0.02 4.72 25.17
CA THR A 58 0.47 3.64 26.06
C THR A 58 1.98 3.59 26.28
N VAL A 59 2.76 4.18 25.37
CA VAL A 59 4.22 4.29 25.52
C VAL A 59 4.48 5.46 26.47
N ASP A 60 4.71 5.15 27.74
CA ASP A 60 5.14 6.13 28.73
C ASP A 60 6.50 6.73 28.32
N ASP A 61 6.68 8.03 28.60
CA ASP A 61 7.95 8.73 28.39
C ASP A 61 9.14 7.98 29.03
N ASP A 62 8.91 7.25 30.14
CA ASP A 62 9.93 6.43 30.80
C ASP A 62 10.45 5.26 29.94
N THR A 63 9.67 4.74 29.00
CA THR A 63 10.12 3.71 28.03
C THR A 63 11.01 4.32 26.92
N LEU A 64 10.81 5.60 26.61
CA LEU A 64 11.58 6.35 25.61
C LEU A 64 12.79 7.09 26.20
N LYS A 65 12.81 7.33 27.52
CA LYS A 65 13.86 8.05 28.26
C LYS A 65 15.26 7.41 28.23
N GLY A 66 15.43 6.25 27.59
CA GLY A 66 16.74 5.62 27.35
C GLY A 66 17.22 5.60 25.90
N THR A 67 16.38 5.94 24.92
CA THR A 67 16.68 5.75 23.49
C THR A 67 16.91 7.06 22.71
N GLY A 68 16.67 8.21 23.33
CA GLY A 68 16.81 9.52 22.67
C GLY A 68 15.75 9.81 21.60
N LEU A 69 14.70 8.98 21.51
CA LEU A 69 13.63 9.11 20.51
C LEU A 69 12.47 9.95 21.06
N THR A 70 12.04 10.96 20.31
CA THR A 70 10.81 11.71 20.60
C THR A 70 9.59 10.95 20.09
N LEU A 71 8.45 11.06 20.80
CA LEU A 71 7.18 10.43 20.41
C LEU A 71 6.81 10.67 18.93
N GLY A 72 7.06 11.88 18.43
CA GLY A 72 6.82 12.23 17.03
C GLY A 72 7.68 11.47 16.01
N LEU A 73 8.94 11.16 16.34
CA LEU A 73 9.86 10.40 15.49
C LEU A 73 9.53 8.91 15.44
N VAL A 74 8.75 8.42 16.41
CA VAL A 74 8.20 7.06 16.42
C VAL A 74 6.84 7.03 15.71
N LEU A 75 5.97 7.99 16.04
CA LEU A 75 4.60 8.03 15.55
C LEU A 75 4.52 8.28 14.05
N LEU A 76 5.36 9.18 13.51
CA LEU A 76 5.28 9.58 12.11
C LEU A 76 5.62 8.42 11.14
N PRO A 77 6.76 7.72 11.26
CA PRO A 77 7.03 6.54 10.43
C PRO A 77 5.97 5.46 10.63
N GLY A 78 5.54 5.23 11.89
CA GLY A 78 4.48 4.27 12.20
C GLY A 78 3.19 4.55 11.43
N ALA A 79 2.70 5.78 11.48
CA ALA A 79 1.47 6.18 10.83
C ALA A 79 1.57 6.11 9.29
N ILE A 80 2.72 6.48 8.71
CA ILE A 80 3.00 6.26 7.27
C ILE A 80 2.95 4.77 6.94
N GLY A 81 3.56 3.90 7.75
CA GLY A 81 3.49 2.46 7.57
C GLY A 81 2.07 1.93 7.57
N PHE A 82 1.24 2.39 8.52
CA PHE A 82 -0.17 2.02 8.60
C PHE A 82 -0.93 2.45 7.34
N SER A 83 -0.69 3.66 6.83
CA SER A 83 -1.24 4.08 5.54
C SER A 83 -0.86 3.12 4.42
N LEU A 84 0.42 2.80 4.25
CA LEU A 84 0.88 1.90 3.18
C LEU A 84 0.27 0.50 3.32
N LEU A 85 0.19 -0.01 4.55
CA LEU A 85 -0.28 -1.36 4.86
C LEU A 85 -1.78 -1.52 4.58
N PHE A 86 -2.60 -0.53 4.94
CA PHE A 86 -4.06 -0.58 4.72
C PHE A 86 -4.47 -0.02 3.35
N ALA A 87 -4.01 1.17 2.98
CA ALA A 87 -4.41 1.86 1.76
C ALA A 87 -3.83 1.22 0.49
N VAL A 88 -2.62 0.65 0.57
CA VAL A 88 -1.97 0.01 -0.58
C VAL A 88 -2.08 -1.51 -0.47
N TYR A 89 -1.49 -2.15 0.53
CA TYR A 89 -1.41 -3.62 0.58
C TYR A 89 -2.79 -4.28 0.74
N SER A 90 -3.52 -3.97 1.81
CA SER A 90 -4.82 -4.62 2.10
C SER A 90 -5.85 -4.35 0.99
N SER A 91 -5.91 -3.10 0.52
CA SER A 91 -6.73 -2.70 -0.63
C SER A 91 -6.39 -3.53 -1.87
N LEU A 92 -5.10 -3.65 -2.23
CA LEU A 92 -4.69 -4.35 -3.44
C LEU A 92 -4.85 -5.86 -3.36
N VAL A 93 -4.67 -6.48 -2.18
CA VAL A 93 -4.97 -7.91 -2.02
C VAL A 93 -6.42 -8.18 -2.40
N THR A 94 -7.34 -7.35 -1.90
CA THR A 94 -8.77 -7.46 -2.21
C THR A 94 -9.02 -7.20 -3.70
N ILE A 95 -8.52 -6.09 -4.25
CA ILE A 95 -8.72 -5.73 -5.66
C ILE A 95 -8.20 -6.82 -6.61
N TYR A 96 -6.97 -7.32 -6.39
CA TYR A 96 -6.40 -8.35 -7.24
C TYR A 96 -7.15 -9.67 -7.13
N ALA A 97 -7.52 -10.08 -5.93
CA ALA A 97 -8.22 -11.35 -5.75
C ALA A 97 -9.65 -11.30 -6.34
N THR A 98 -10.41 -10.23 -6.09
CA THR A 98 -11.74 -10.04 -6.69
C THR A 98 -11.68 -9.95 -8.22
N ARG A 99 -10.77 -9.13 -8.79
CA ARG A 99 -10.65 -9.01 -10.25
C ARG A 99 -10.16 -10.29 -10.93
N ARG A 100 -9.41 -11.13 -10.21
CA ARG A 100 -9.02 -12.47 -10.67
C ARG A 100 -10.22 -13.41 -10.68
N ASP A 101 -11.02 -13.42 -9.61
CA ASP A 101 -12.22 -14.26 -9.50
C ASP A 101 -13.28 -13.89 -10.55
N GLU A 102 -13.45 -12.60 -10.83
CA GLU A 102 -14.35 -12.08 -11.87
C GLU A 102 -13.80 -12.22 -13.30
N LEU A 103 -12.60 -12.80 -13.48
CA LEU A 103 -11.89 -12.93 -14.75
C LEU A 103 -11.61 -11.60 -15.48
N VAL A 104 -11.71 -10.47 -14.78
CA VAL A 104 -11.44 -9.13 -15.33
C VAL A 104 -9.99 -9.05 -15.82
N LEU A 105 -9.05 -9.60 -15.05
CA LEU A 105 -7.63 -9.63 -15.43
C LEU A 105 -7.38 -10.41 -16.74
N LYS A 106 -8.12 -11.50 -16.97
CA LYS A 106 -8.01 -12.31 -18.20
C LYS A 106 -8.56 -11.55 -19.42
N ARG A 107 -9.65 -10.81 -19.26
CA ARG A 107 -10.22 -9.93 -20.30
C ARG A 107 -9.26 -8.79 -20.69
N LEU A 108 -8.52 -8.25 -19.72
CA LEU A 108 -7.50 -7.22 -20.01
C LEU A 108 -6.31 -7.79 -20.79
N ARG A 109 -5.95 -9.05 -20.53
CA ARG A 109 -4.86 -9.76 -21.22
C ARG A 109 -5.17 -10.14 -22.67
N THR A 110 -6.46 -10.22 -23.03
CA THR A 110 -6.86 -10.38 -24.44
C THR A 110 -6.73 -9.10 -25.27
N GLY A 111 -6.35 -7.97 -24.65
CA GLY A 111 -5.96 -6.74 -25.34
C GLY A 111 -4.46 -6.68 -25.66
N GLU A 112 -3.96 -5.48 -25.99
CA GLU A 112 -2.53 -5.24 -26.31
C GLU A 112 -1.65 -5.02 -25.07
N LEU A 113 -2.21 -5.09 -23.86
CA LEU A 113 -1.52 -4.76 -22.61
C LEU A 113 -0.64 -5.92 -22.12
N ARG A 114 0.57 -5.60 -21.65
CA ARG A 114 1.47 -6.57 -21.03
C ARG A 114 1.03 -6.90 -19.61
N ASP A 115 1.35 -8.11 -19.15
CA ASP A 115 1.01 -8.61 -17.79
C ASP A 115 1.42 -7.62 -16.66
N ASN A 116 2.60 -7.01 -16.77
CA ASN A 116 3.08 -6.04 -15.79
C ASN A 116 2.29 -4.72 -15.82
N GLU A 117 1.80 -4.30 -16.99
CA GLU A 117 1.01 -3.07 -17.17
C GLU A 117 -0.39 -3.24 -16.58
N ILE A 118 -0.97 -4.45 -16.67
CA ILE A 118 -2.26 -4.77 -16.08
C ILE A 118 -2.20 -4.68 -14.54
N LEU A 119 -1.16 -5.26 -13.93
CA LEU A 119 -0.95 -5.22 -12.49
C LEU A 119 -0.63 -3.79 -12.03
N ALA A 120 0.35 -3.15 -12.64
CA ALA A 120 0.73 -1.78 -12.29
C ALA A 120 -0.44 -0.80 -12.49
N GLY A 121 -1.17 -0.90 -13.60
CA GLY A 121 -2.34 -0.07 -13.89
C GLY A 121 -3.49 -0.28 -12.91
N THR A 122 -3.66 -1.49 -12.39
CA THR A 122 -4.62 -1.79 -11.33
C THR A 122 -4.16 -1.24 -9.98
N ALA A 123 -2.84 -1.13 -9.74
CA ALA A 123 -2.28 -0.58 -8.52
C ALA A 123 -2.39 0.95 -8.39
N VAL A 124 -2.43 1.68 -9.51
CA VAL A 124 -2.39 3.15 -9.54
C VAL A 124 -3.39 3.82 -8.57
N PRO A 125 -4.68 3.44 -8.51
CA PRO A 125 -5.62 4.09 -7.60
C PRO A 125 -5.25 3.93 -6.13
N SER A 126 -4.90 2.71 -5.69
CA SER A 126 -4.48 2.44 -4.31
C SER A 126 -3.17 3.15 -3.97
N VAL A 127 -2.24 3.27 -4.93
CA VAL A 127 -0.99 4.02 -4.75
C VAL A 127 -1.26 5.52 -4.56
N ILE A 128 -2.15 6.11 -5.37
CA ILE A 128 -2.53 7.53 -5.22
C ILE A 128 -3.17 7.78 -3.85
N ILE A 129 -4.07 6.89 -3.42
CA ILE A 129 -4.72 6.99 -2.11
C ILE A 129 -3.67 6.86 -0.99
N GLY A 130 -2.77 5.88 -1.07
CA GLY A 130 -1.70 5.70 -0.09
C GLY A 130 -0.78 6.91 0.00
N LEU A 131 -0.38 7.49 -1.14
CA LEU A 131 0.42 8.73 -1.16
C LEU A 131 -0.32 9.92 -0.56
N ALA A 132 -1.59 10.12 -0.93
CA ALA A 132 -2.41 11.20 -0.39
C ALA A 132 -2.59 11.05 1.12
N GLN A 133 -2.85 9.83 1.59
CA GLN A 133 -3.01 9.53 3.00
C GLN A 133 -1.71 9.70 3.78
N SER A 134 -0.57 9.24 3.24
CA SER A 134 0.75 9.49 3.84
C SER A 134 1.06 10.99 3.91
N ALA A 135 0.71 11.79 2.89
CA ALA A 135 0.89 13.23 2.93
C ALA A 135 0.02 13.91 3.99
N VAL A 136 -1.26 13.54 4.10
CA VAL A 136 -2.18 14.04 5.14
C VAL A 136 -1.66 13.68 6.53
N LEU A 137 -1.17 12.45 6.71
CA LEU A 137 -0.57 11.97 7.95
C LEU A 137 0.67 12.76 8.35
N ILE A 138 1.57 13.01 7.40
CA ILE A 138 2.76 13.83 7.65
C ILE A 138 2.34 15.23 8.14
N VAL A 139 1.39 15.87 7.46
CA VAL A 139 0.90 17.21 7.84
C VAL A 139 0.22 17.18 9.21
N ALA A 140 -0.63 16.19 9.48
CA ALA A 140 -1.34 16.09 10.75
C ALA A 140 -0.38 15.85 11.92
N VAL A 141 0.54 14.89 11.79
CA VAL A 141 1.49 14.53 12.86
C VAL A 141 2.49 15.66 13.10
N THR A 142 2.96 16.33 12.05
CA THR A 142 3.84 17.51 12.20
C THR A 142 3.11 18.68 12.88
N ALA A 143 1.83 18.92 12.56
CA ALA A 143 1.04 19.98 13.19
C ALA A 143 0.66 19.68 14.66
N LEU A 144 0.38 18.42 15.00
CA LEU A 144 -0.01 18.03 16.36
C LEU A 144 1.17 17.93 17.33
N LEU A 145 2.34 17.52 16.85
CA LEU A 145 3.51 17.21 17.69
C LEU A 145 4.72 18.14 17.46
N ASP A 146 4.56 19.17 16.62
CA ASP A 146 5.57 20.21 16.33
C ASP A 146 6.97 19.67 15.98
N ILE A 147 7.01 18.56 15.22
CA ILE A 147 8.23 17.76 14.94
C ILE A 147 9.17 18.48 13.94
N GLY A 148 8.74 19.60 13.36
CA GLY A 148 9.48 20.29 12.31
C GLY A 148 9.51 19.55 10.97
N ALA A 149 10.10 20.18 9.96
CA ALA A 149 10.27 19.59 8.64
C ALA A 149 11.35 18.49 8.64
N PRO A 150 11.24 17.46 7.77
CA PRO A 150 12.25 16.41 7.68
C PRO A 150 13.62 17.00 7.32
N LYS A 151 14.65 16.67 8.09
CA LYS A 151 16.03 17.13 7.84
C LYS A 151 16.59 16.60 6.52
N ALA A 152 16.17 15.41 6.10
CA ALA A 152 16.58 14.74 4.87
C ALA A 152 15.34 14.26 4.07
N PRO A 153 14.60 15.17 3.40
CA PRO A 153 13.33 14.85 2.74
C PRO A 153 13.48 13.81 1.62
N HIS A 154 14.66 13.73 1.00
CA HIS A 154 14.97 12.75 -0.04
C HIS A 154 14.92 11.30 0.49
N LEU A 155 15.35 11.05 1.73
CA LEU A 155 15.27 9.71 2.34
C LEU A 155 13.84 9.33 2.68
N ALA A 156 13.05 10.29 3.18
CA ALA A 156 11.64 10.09 3.45
C ALA A 156 10.87 9.70 2.17
N VAL A 157 11.08 10.45 1.09
CA VAL A 157 10.46 10.16 -0.21
C VAL A 157 10.91 8.81 -0.74
N LEU A 158 12.22 8.51 -0.67
CA LEU A 158 12.74 7.21 -1.12
C LEU A 158 12.14 6.05 -0.34
N GLY A 159 12.05 6.15 0.99
CA GLY A 159 11.46 5.14 1.85
C GLY A 159 9.98 4.91 1.56
N ILE A 160 9.20 5.98 1.34
CA ILE A 160 7.79 5.88 0.94
C ILE A 160 7.65 5.18 -0.40
N LEU A 161 8.45 5.55 -1.41
CA LEU A 161 8.39 4.95 -2.74
C LEU A 161 8.74 3.45 -2.70
N ILE A 162 9.80 3.08 -1.99
CA ILE A 162 10.19 1.68 -1.78
C ILE A 162 9.08 0.92 -1.07
N GLY A 163 8.52 1.50 0.01
CA GLY A 163 7.41 0.92 0.76
C GLY A 163 6.19 0.67 -0.13
N ILE A 164 5.82 1.63 -0.98
CA ILE A 164 4.71 1.47 -1.95
C ILE A 164 4.98 0.31 -2.90
N VAL A 165 6.14 0.29 -3.56
CA VAL A 165 6.49 -0.76 -4.52
C VAL A 165 6.45 -2.12 -3.84
N LEU A 166 7.01 -2.22 -2.64
CA LEU A 166 7.00 -3.44 -1.85
C LEU A 166 5.58 -3.89 -1.51
N MET A 167 4.70 -2.98 -1.05
CA MET A 167 3.31 -3.29 -0.74
C MET A 167 2.53 -3.76 -1.97
N VAL A 168 2.74 -3.13 -3.12
CA VAL A 168 2.11 -3.53 -4.39
C VAL A 168 2.52 -4.95 -4.78
N VAL A 169 3.82 -5.25 -4.71
CA VAL A 169 4.34 -6.56 -5.12
C VAL A 169 3.95 -7.64 -4.11
N LEU A 170 3.99 -7.36 -2.81
CA LEU A 170 3.52 -8.28 -1.77
C LEU A 170 2.02 -8.56 -1.91
N ALA A 171 1.21 -7.54 -2.19
CA ALA A 171 -0.23 -7.74 -2.42
C ALA A 171 -0.49 -8.63 -3.64
N ALA A 172 0.25 -8.40 -4.74
CA ALA A 172 0.20 -9.26 -5.91
C ALA A 172 0.61 -10.71 -5.57
N LEU A 173 1.65 -10.91 -4.75
CA LEU A 173 2.09 -12.23 -4.30
C LEU A 173 1.05 -12.94 -3.43
N THR A 174 0.49 -12.24 -2.44
CA THR A 174 -0.57 -12.80 -1.58
C THR A 174 -1.79 -13.21 -2.40
N SER A 175 -2.22 -12.36 -3.35
CA SER A 175 -3.33 -12.68 -4.26
C SER A 175 -3.01 -13.79 -5.28
N ALA A 176 -1.73 -14.00 -5.62
CA ALA A 176 -1.30 -15.08 -6.50
C ALA A 176 -1.44 -16.46 -5.83
N LEU A 177 -1.14 -16.49 -4.52
CA LEU A 177 -1.17 -17.68 -3.68
C LEU A 177 -2.60 -18.04 -3.25
N SER A 178 -3.51 -17.07 -3.18
CA SER A 178 -4.90 -17.30 -2.78
C SER A 178 -5.71 -18.03 -3.85
N ARG A 179 -6.72 -18.78 -3.39
CA ARG A 179 -7.66 -19.49 -4.28
C ARG A 179 -8.87 -18.63 -4.63
N THR A 180 -9.34 -17.85 -3.66
CA THR A 180 -10.52 -16.97 -3.72
C THR A 180 -10.24 -15.62 -3.05
N ALA A 181 -11.05 -14.60 -3.34
CA ALA A 181 -11.01 -13.30 -2.66
C ALA A 181 -11.13 -13.41 -1.13
N GLU A 182 -11.99 -14.29 -0.64
CA GLU A 182 -12.13 -14.54 0.80
C GLU A 182 -10.85 -15.14 1.41
N SER A 183 -10.28 -16.17 0.77
CA SER A 183 -9.03 -16.78 1.23
C SER A 183 -7.84 -15.80 1.16
N ALA A 184 -7.88 -14.83 0.25
CA ALA A 184 -6.85 -13.81 0.12
C ALA A 184 -6.83 -12.89 1.34
N GLN A 185 -7.99 -12.50 1.85
CA GLN A 185 -8.10 -11.70 3.08
C GLN A 185 -7.62 -12.48 4.30
N VAL A 186 -8.01 -13.76 4.42
CA VAL A 186 -7.55 -14.63 5.50
C VAL A 186 -6.02 -14.78 5.49
N MET A 187 -5.40 -14.96 4.30
CA MET A 187 -3.95 -15.01 4.18
C MET A 187 -3.25 -13.66 4.35
N ALA A 188 -3.93 -12.55 4.06
CA ALA A 188 -3.39 -11.23 4.29
C ALA A 188 -3.24 -10.93 5.79
N MET A 189 -4.11 -11.46 6.67
CA MET A 189 -4.06 -11.14 8.10
C MET A 189 -2.74 -11.54 8.77
N PRO A 190 -2.20 -12.76 8.61
CA PRO A 190 -0.89 -13.10 9.16
C PRO A 190 0.23 -12.21 8.61
N VAL A 191 0.21 -11.91 7.30
CA VAL A 191 1.22 -11.05 6.67
C VAL A 191 1.14 -9.63 7.23
N LEU A 192 -0.08 -9.08 7.36
CA LEU A 192 -0.34 -7.78 7.99
C LEU A 192 0.25 -7.74 9.40
N LEU A 193 -0.03 -8.75 10.23
CA LEU A 193 0.47 -8.81 11.61
C LEU A 193 2.00 -8.88 11.67
N VAL A 194 2.62 -9.72 10.84
CA VAL A 194 4.09 -9.85 10.79
C VAL A 194 4.74 -8.53 10.37
N LEU A 195 4.22 -7.88 9.32
CA LEU A 195 4.74 -6.59 8.87
C LEU A 195 4.47 -5.49 9.89
N MET A 196 3.31 -5.50 10.54
CA MET A 196 2.93 -4.49 11.52
C MET A 196 3.77 -4.57 12.80
N LEU A 197 4.00 -5.77 13.32
CA LEU A 197 4.74 -5.95 14.57
C LEU A 197 6.26 -5.93 14.34
N GLY A 198 6.73 -6.46 13.21
CA GLY A 198 8.15 -6.65 12.98
C GLY A 198 8.84 -5.57 12.15
N SER A 199 8.13 -4.64 11.52
CA SER A 199 8.78 -3.57 10.75
C SER A 199 9.29 -2.38 11.57
N GLY A 200 9.17 -2.44 12.90
CA GLY A 200 9.53 -1.33 13.78
C GLY A 200 8.53 -0.17 13.77
N MET A 201 7.32 -0.39 13.20
CA MET A 201 6.32 0.66 12.98
C MET A 201 5.40 0.91 14.17
N VAL A 202 5.14 -0.11 14.99
CA VAL A 202 4.36 0.00 16.23
C VAL A 202 5.29 0.19 17.42
N VAL A 203 6.28 -0.70 17.53
CA VAL A 203 7.29 -0.68 18.59
C VAL A 203 8.64 -0.52 17.90
N PRO A 204 9.48 0.47 18.29
CA PRO A 204 10.83 0.60 17.76
C PRO A 204 11.63 -0.70 17.97
N LEU A 205 12.46 -1.06 16.99
CA LEU A 205 13.25 -2.29 17.02
C LEU A 205 14.26 -2.29 18.18
N GLU A 206 14.66 -1.10 18.61
CA GLU A 206 15.56 -0.82 19.72
C GLU A 206 15.01 -1.30 21.08
N VAL A 207 13.70 -1.56 21.17
CA VAL A 207 13.04 -2.06 22.38
C VAL A 207 12.97 -3.60 22.38
N PHE A 208 13.20 -4.26 21.24
CA PHE A 208 13.13 -5.72 21.15
C PHE A 208 14.40 -6.39 21.67
N PRO A 209 14.29 -7.61 22.25
CA PRO A 209 15.46 -8.44 22.54
C PRO A 209 16.27 -8.72 21.27
N ASP A 210 17.61 -8.78 21.37
CA ASP A 210 18.54 -8.90 20.24
C ASP A 210 18.14 -10.00 19.22
N SER A 211 17.70 -11.16 19.71
CA SER A 211 17.25 -12.27 18.87
C SER A 211 16.04 -11.90 17.99
N LEU A 212 15.06 -11.18 18.55
CA LEU A 212 13.86 -10.74 17.82
C LEU A 212 14.17 -9.55 16.91
N ALA A 213 15.00 -8.61 17.35
CA ALA A 213 15.45 -7.48 16.55
C ALA A 213 16.12 -7.97 15.25
N SER A 214 17.01 -8.96 15.34
CA SER A 214 17.71 -9.51 14.15
C SER A 214 16.77 -10.15 13.12
N VAL A 215 15.63 -10.68 13.53
CA VAL A 215 14.61 -11.24 12.62
C VAL A 215 13.79 -10.12 12.01
N CYS A 216 13.43 -9.13 12.84
CA CYS A 216 12.65 -7.97 12.43
C CYS A 216 13.41 -7.08 11.44
N GLU A 217 14.73 -6.94 11.59
CA GLU A 217 15.60 -6.24 10.63
C GLU A 217 15.57 -6.87 9.23
N ARG A 218 15.34 -8.18 9.14
CA ARG A 218 15.26 -8.91 7.87
C ARG A 218 13.89 -8.85 7.21
N LEU A 219 12.89 -8.24 7.87
CA LEU A 219 11.55 -8.10 7.29
C LEU A 219 11.55 -7.11 6.12
N PRO A 220 10.69 -7.33 5.12
CA PRO A 220 10.74 -6.59 3.87
C PRO A 220 10.44 -5.09 4.07
N LEU A 221 9.52 -4.77 4.98
CA LEU A 221 9.07 -3.40 5.25
C LEU A 221 10.08 -2.62 6.11
N THR A 222 10.95 -3.30 6.87
CA THR A 222 11.85 -2.65 7.83
C THR A 222 12.78 -1.65 7.16
N GLY A 223 13.41 -2.01 6.05
CA GLY A 223 14.30 -1.08 5.32
C GLY A 223 13.59 0.20 4.86
N ALA A 224 12.35 0.11 4.38
CA ALA A 224 11.57 1.29 4.02
C ALA A 224 11.27 2.18 5.24
N MET A 225 10.96 1.58 6.39
CA MET A 225 10.69 2.31 7.62
C MET A 225 11.95 2.98 8.19
N THR A 226 13.10 2.32 8.10
CA THR A 226 14.40 2.88 8.49
C THR A 226 14.72 4.11 7.63
N LEU A 227 14.47 4.08 6.32
CA LEU A 227 14.65 5.23 5.43
C LEU A 227 13.69 6.38 5.75
N ILE A 228 12.41 6.06 6.04
CA ILE A 228 11.42 7.06 6.46
C ILE A 228 11.86 7.73 7.75
N ARG A 229 12.24 6.96 8.78
CA ARG A 229 12.75 7.49 10.06
C ARG A 229 14.02 8.33 9.85
N GLY A 230 14.95 7.84 9.04
CA GLY A 230 16.18 8.54 8.65
C GLY A 230 15.95 9.89 7.99
N GLY A 231 14.84 10.04 7.27
CA GLY A 231 14.44 11.32 6.67
C GLY A 231 14.14 12.41 7.67
N TRP A 232 13.63 12.07 8.86
CA TRP A 232 13.36 13.04 9.92
C TRP A 232 14.53 13.21 10.89
N THR A 233 15.24 12.14 11.24
CA THR A 233 16.39 12.24 12.15
C THR A 233 17.58 12.92 11.48
N GLY A 234 17.79 12.68 10.18
CA GLY A 234 18.92 13.19 9.40
C GLY A 234 20.26 12.54 9.76
N GLU A 235 20.24 11.52 10.62
CA GLU A 235 21.44 10.93 11.24
C GLU A 235 21.79 9.55 10.68
N LEU A 236 21.10 9.10 9.63
CA LEU A 236 21.35 7.79 9.04
C LEU A 236 22.72 7.75 8.36
N SER A 237 23.57 6.79 8.73
CA SER A 237 24.86 6.61 8.08
C SER A 237 24.66 6.12 6.64
N GLY A 238 25.60 6.45 5.74
CA GLY A 238 25.54 5.99 4.35
C GLY A 238 25.46 4.47 4.20
N GLY A 239 26.09 3.73 5.12
CA GLY A 239 26.03 2.26 5.18
C GLY A 239 24.65 1.73 5.54
N ASP A 240 23.96 2.40 6.47
CA ASP A 240 22.60 2.01 6.88
C ASP A 240 21.58 2.29 5.78
N ILE A 241 21.73 3.42 5.08
CA ILE A 241 20.91 3.77 3.91
C ILE A 241 21.07 2.68 2.83
N LEU A 242 22.32 2.29 2.53
CA LEU A 242 22.60 1.28 1.53
C LEU A 242 22.01 -0.08 1.94
N THR A 243 22.22 -0.48 3.20
CA THR A 243 21.73 -1.77 3.73
C THR A 243 20.20 -1.82 3.69
N ALA A 244 19.53 -0.75 4.11
CA ALA A 244 18.08 -0.64 4.08
C ALA A 244 17.54 -0.71 2.63
N ALA A 245 18.14 0.06 1.72
CA ALA A 245 17.74 0.08 0.32
C ALA A 245 17.96 -1.28 -0.35
N VAL A 246 19.14 -1.90 -0.18
CA VAL A 246 19.48 -3.21 -0.76
C VAL A 246 18.55 -4.29 -0.21
N THR A 247 18.28 -4.31 1.09
CA THR A 247 17.39 -5.30 1.71
C THR A 247 15.97 -5.19 1.17
N SER A 248 15.43 -3.97 1.08
CA SER A 248 14.09 -3.76 0.50
C SER A 248 14.05 -4.08 -0.98
N LEU A 249 15.08 -3.72 -1.76
CA LEU A 249 15.17 -4.05 -3.18
C LEU A 249 15.30 -5.57 -3.41
N ALA A 250 16.04 -6.28 -2.56
CA ALA A 250 16.14 -7.74 -2.60
C ALA A 250 14.77 -8.39 -2.38
N TRP A 251 13.99 -7.90 -1.41
CA TRP A 251 12.63 -8.37 -1.17
C TRP A 251 11.67 -8.03 -2.31
N ILE A 252 11.78 -6.84 -2.92
CA ILE A 252 11.02 -6.47 -4.11
C ILE A 252 11.35 -7.44 -5.26
N ALA A 253 12.64 -7.69 -5.51
CA ALA A 253 13.08 -8.59 -6.57
C ALA A 253 12.60 -10.03 -6.33
N LEU A 254 12.72 -10.55 -5.10
CA LEU A 254 12.27 -11.87 -4.72
C LEU A 254 10.75 -12.01 -4.86
N SER A 255 10.00 -11.00 -4.42
CA SER A 255 8.54 -10.99 -4.51
C SER A 255 8.07 -10.86 -5.96
N LEU A 256 8.75 -10.06 -6.80
CA LEU A 256 8.48 -9.98 -8.23
C LEU A 256 8.75 -11.30 -8.94
N PHE A 257 9.86 -11.98 -8.59
CA PHE A 257 10.17 -13.31 -9.11
C PHE A 257 9.10 -14.33 -8.71
N ALA A 258 8.69 -14.31 -7.44
CA ALA A 258 7.63 -15.17 -6.92
C ALA A 258 6.28 -14.91 -7.61
N VAL A 259 5.91 -13.64 -7.81
CA VAL A 259 4.72 -13.25 -8.60
C VAL A 259 4.82 -13.80 -10.01
N ARG A 260 5.93 -13.56 -10.74
CA ARG A 260 6.09 -14.09 -12.11
C ARG A 260 5.98 -15.62 -12.17
N ARG A 261 6.42 -16.32 -11.13
CA ARG A 261 6.44 -17.79 -11.09
C ARG A 261 5.12 -18.42 -10.66
N TRP A 262 4.36 -17.76 -9.79
CA TRP A 262 3.17 -18.32 -9.13
C TRP A 262 1.86 -17.62 -9.47
N PHE A 263 1.90 -16.42 -10.08
CA PHE A 263 0.71 -15.70 -10.50
C PHE A 263 0.00 -16.46 -11.62
N ARG A 264 -1.07 -17.16 -11.24
CA ARG A 264 -1.95 -17.87 -12.17
C ARG A 264 -3.13 -16.96 -12.48
N TRP A 265 -3.37 -16.73 -13.77
CA TRP A 265 -4.44 -15.85 -14.26
C TRP A 265 -5.85 -16.46 -14.18
N GLU A 266 -5.96 -17.72 -13.73
CA GLU A 266 -7.22 -18.45 -13.60
C GLU A 266 -7.52 -18.77 -12.12
N PRO A 267 -8.80 -18.74 -11.70
CA PRO A 267 -9.20 -19.22 -10.38
C PRO A 267 -8.77 -20.68 -10.21
N ARG A 268 -8.16 -21.00 -9.06
CA ARG A 268 -7.86 -22.40 -8.73
C ARG A 268 -9.17 -23.04 -8.29
N ARG A 269 -9.84 -23.78 -9.19
CA ARG A 269 -10.99 -24.62 -8.85
C ARG A 269 -10.57 -25.72 -7.87
#